data_AF-A0A0R2CLH5-F1
#
_entry.id   AF-A0A0R2CLH5-F1
#
_cell.length_a   1.000
_cell.length_b   1.000
_cell.length_c   1.000
_cell.angle_alpha   90.00
_cell.angle_beta   90.00
_cell.angle_gamma   90.00
#
_symmetry.space_group_name_H-M   'P 1'
#
loop_
_entity.id
_entity.type
_entity.pdbx_description
1 polymer ?
#
loop_
_entity_poly.entity_id
_entity_poly.type
_entity_poly.pdbx_seq_one_letter_code
_entity_poly.pdbx_strand_id
1 'polypeptide(L)'
;MEKPFLLLAKSAQAQQTIKKSIFIAYVSPATSKMAALKFIEAIKQLHPKARHHCYAFLIGEQDQIQRESDNGEPAGTAGVPILEVLKMEQLHNVVAVVVRYFGGIKLGTGGLIRAYNSTTSLAITAAGICQRVKVSQFKLLIDYRQLAILQHFLAQQQIKINQITYKENITLSFSAPVSQAKQLKKAIINLLNARLTLTISDDGFEKIPYQSEK
;
A
#
# COMPACT_ATOMS: atom_id res chain seq x y z
N MET A 1 -4.99 -14.69 -14.75
CA MET A 1 -5.20 -14.07 -13.42
C MET A 1 -4.97 -12.58 -13.57
N GLU A 2 -5.85 -11.75 -13.02
CA GLU A 2 -5.66 -10.29 -12.96
C GLU A 2 -4.41 -10.02 -12.11
N LYS A 3 -3.50 -9.15 -12.56
CA LYS A 3 -2.29 -8.84 -11.78
C LYS A 3 -2.68 -8.18 -10.46
N PRO A 4 -2.03 -8.54 -9.34
CA PRO A 4 -2.35 -7.96 -8.04
C PRO A 4 -2.05 -6.46 -8.07
N PHE A 5 -2.94 -5.65 -7.51
CA PHE A 5 -2.70 -4.21 -7.35
C PHE A 5 -1.89 -3.99 -6.07
N LEU A 6 -0.57 -3.82 -6.22
CA LEU A 6 0.36 -3.73 -5.09
C LEU A 6 0.54 -2.29 -4.63
N LEU A 7 0.63 -2.13 -3.31
CA LEU A 7 0.74 -0.86 -2.61
C LEU A 7 1.80 -0.99 -1.51
N LEU A 8 2.43 0.11 -1.14
CA LEU A 8 3.16 0.16 0.14
C LEU A 8 2.18 -0.01 1.31
N ALA A 9 2.54 -0.86 2.26
CA ALA A 9 1.72 -1.11 3.44
C ALA A 9 1.70 0.11 4.38
N LYS A 10 2.84 0.79 4.52
CA LYS A 10 3.04 1.98 5.36
C LYS A 10 4.16 2.85 4.80
N SER A 11 4.29 4.07 5.32
CA SER A 11 5.49 4.87 5.09
C SER A 11 6.68 4.27 5.85
N ALA A 12 7.87 4.36 5.27
CA ALA A 12 9.10 3.88 5.90
C ALA A 12 10.31 4.64 5.39
N GLN A 13 11.45 4.39 6.03
CA GLN A 13 12.73 4.92 5.63
C GLN A 13 13.82 3.86 5.75
N ALA A 14 14.89 4.03 4.98
CA ALA A 14 16.13 3.27 5.13
C ALA A 14 17.32 4.17 4.83
N GLN A 15 18.45 3.87 5.47
CA GLN A 15 19.69 4.60 5.28
C GLN A 15 20.83 3.64 4.94
N GLN A 16 21.72 4.07 4.06
CA GLN A 16 23.01 3.43 3.84
C GLN A 16 24.13 4.44 3.65
N THR A 17 25.36 4.00 3.90
CA THR A 17 26.58 4.79 3.65
C THR A 17 27.45 4.08 2.62
N ILE A 18 27.74 4.75 1.51
CA ILE A 18 28.53 4.23 0.40
C ILE A 18 29.64 5.22 0.09
N LYS A 19 30.90 4.81 0.19
CA LYS A 19 32.07 5.67 -0.03
C LYS A 19 31.95 7.01 0.73
N LYS A 20 31.62 6.94 2.02
CA LYS A 20 31.36 8.08 2.93
C LYS A 20 30.14 8.94 2.59
N SER A 21 29.48 8.74 1.45
CA SER A 21 28.22 9.39 1.14
C SER A 21 27.07 8.70 1.87
N ILE A 22 26.19 9.47 2.49
CA ILE A 22 24.99 8.96 3.17
C ILE A 22 23.80 9.11 2.24
N PHE A 23 23.06 8.02 2.04
CA PHE A 23 21.81 7.98 1.29
C PHE A 23 20.69 7.59 2.25
N ILE A 24 19.62 8.39 2.28
CA ILE A 24 18.45 8.16 3.12
C ILE A 24 17.23 8.13 2.20
N ALA A 25 16.63 6.96 2.02
CA ALA A 25 15.41 6.81 1.26
C ALA A 25 14.20 6.90 2.19
N TYR A 26 13.21 7.64 1.75
CA TYR A 26 11.89 7.77 2.35
C TYR A 26 10.85 7.32 1.33
N VAL A 27 9.96 6.43 1.72
CA VAL A 27 8.87 5.94 0.87
C VAL A 27 7.54 6.11 1.57
N SER A 28 6.49 6.42 0.81
CA SER A 28 5.14 6.58 1.35
C SER A 28 4.07 6.23 0.32
N PRO A 29 2.92 5.68 0.75
CA PRO A 29 1.72 5.71 -0.07
C PRO A 29 1.36 7.15 -0.47
N ALA A 30 0.96 7.36 -1.72
CA ALA A 30 0.47 8.62 -2.26
C ALA A 30 -0.59 8.34 -3.32
N THR A 31 -1.85 8.70 -3.05
CA THR A 31 -2.97 8.45 -3.97
C THR A 31 -3.22 9.59 -4.96
N SER A 32 -2.43 10.67 -4.89
CA SER A 32 -2.54 11.81 -5.80
C SER A 32 -1.19 12.48 -6.00
N LYS A 33 -1.03 13.16 -7.14
CA LYS A 33 0.13 14.01 -7.42
C LYS A 33 0.35 15.05 -6.31
N MET A 34 -0.72 15.65 -5.80
CA MET A 34 -0.63 16.63 -4.71
C MET A 34 -0.08 15.99 -3.41
N ALA A 35 -0.54 14.78 -3.05
CA ALA A 35 -0.01 14.07 -1.89
C ALA A 35 1.48 13.74 -2.04
N ALA A 36 1.90 13.29 -3.23
CA ALA A 36 3.31 13.03 -3.54
C ALA A 36 4.16 14.30 -3.42
N LEU A 37 3.72 15.42 -3.99
CA LEU A 37 4.43 16.70 -3.90
C LEU A 37 4.54 17.21 -2.45
N LYS A 38 3.47 17.11 -1.65
CA LYS A 38 3.51 17.46 -0.22
C LYS A 38 4.53 16.62 0.54
N PHE A 39 4.61 15.32 0.26
CA PHE A 39 5.59 14.44 0.88
C PHE A 39 7.03 14.83 0.49
N ILE A 40 7.27 15.13 -0.79
CA ILE A 40 8.59 15.59 -1.27
C ILE A 40 9.02 16.86 -0.54
N GLU A 41 8.14 17.85 -0.41
CA GLU A 41 8.44 19.10 0.30
C GLU A 41 8.70 18.87 1.79
N ALA A 42 7.95 17.97 2.44
CA ALA A 42 8.21 17.60 3.84
C ALA A 42 9.62 17.00 4.04
N ILE A 43 10.07 16.13 3.12
CA ILE A 43 11.43 15.57 3.19
C ILE A 43 12.51 16.62 2.91
N LYS A 44 12.27 17.57 2.00
CA LYS A 44 13.18 18.71 1.78
C LYS A 44 13.34 19.57 3.04
N GLN A 45 12.24 19.86 3.72
CA GLN A 45 12.23 20.60 4.98
C GLN A 45 12.90 19.85 6.13
N LEU A 46 12.79 18.52 6.15
CA LEU A 46 13.49 17.66 7.12
C LEU A 46 15.01 17.66 6.88
N HIS A 47 15.46 17.82 5.64
CA HIS A 47 16.87 17.77 5.24
C HIS A 47 17.34 19.04 4.50
N PRO A 48 17.29 20.23 5.12
CA PRO A 48 17.59 21.49 4.44
C PRO A 48 19.08 21.63 4.05
N LYS A 49 19.96 20.85 4.70
CA LYS A 49 21.40 20.83 4.41
C LYS A 49 21.82 19.85 3.31
N ALA A 50 20.92 18.98 2.85
CA ALA A 50 21.23 18.06 1.78
C ALA A 50 21.18 18.81 0.43
N ARG A 51 22.11 18.47 -0.48
CA ARG A 51 22.15 19.08 -1.82
C ARG A 51 21.20 18.40 -2.80
N HIS A 52 20.90 17.13 -2.57
CA HIS A 52 20.11 16.31 -3.48
C HIS A 52 18.97 15.64 -2.73
N HIS A 53 17.75 15.89 -3.21
CA HIS A 53 16.50 15.24 -2.80
C HIS A 53 15.89 14.64 -4.06
N CYS A 54 16.54 13.62 -4.60
CA CYS A 54 16.09 12.93 -5.81
C CYS A 54 14.82 12.17 -5.48
N TYR A 55 13.87 12.09 -6.41
CA TYR A 55 12.59 11.46 -6.12
C TYR A 55 12.01 10.77 -7.35
N ALA A 56 11.07 9.87 -7.09
CA ALA A 56 10.14 9.36 -8.10
C ALA A 56 8.78 9.05 -7.49
N PHE A 57 7.73 9.06 -8.30
CA PHE A 57 6.40 8.61 -7.89
C PHE A 57 5.59 8.02 -9.05
N LEU A 58 4.68 7.11 -8.70
CA LEU A 58 3.70 6.47 -9.57
C LEU A 58 2.31 6.70 -8.98
N ILE A 59 1.40 7.30 -9.74
CA ILE A 59 0.04 7.63 -9.27
C ILE A 59 -0.99 7.12 -10.27
N GLY A 60 -2.03 6.52 -9.71
CA GLY A 60 -3.22 6.05 -10.39
C GLY A 60 -3.20 4.55 -10.69
N GLU A 61 -4.34 4.04 -11.16
CA GLU A 61 -4.62 2.62 -11.33
C GLU A 61 -3.73 1.92 -12.36
N GLN A 62 -3.22 2.69 -13.32
CA GLN A 62 -2.34 2.22 -14.40
C GLN A 62 -1.09 3.09 -14.48
N ASP A 63 -0.74 3.72 -13.35
CA ASP A 63 0.38 4.67 -13.26
C ASP A 63 0.29 5.78 -14.32
N GLN A 64 -0.90 6.39 -14.48
CA GLN A 64 -1.13 7.43 -15.48
C GLN A 64 -0.23 8.66 -15.27
N ILE A 65 0.20 8.88 -14.03
CA ILE A 65 1.16 9.93 -13.70
C ILE A 65 2.40 9.26 -13.13
N GLN A 66 3.50 9.40 -13.88
CA GLN A 66 4.83 8.96 -13.48
C GLN A 66 5.73 10.17 -13.54
N ARG A 67 6.56 10.35 -12.51
CA ARG A 67 7.54 11.43 -12.50
C ARG A 67 8.73 11.07 -11.66
N GLU A 68 9.88 11.51 -12.14
CA GLU A 68 11.17 11.36 -11.49
C GLU A 68 11.95 12.69 -11.56
N SER A 69 12.95 12.83 -10.69
CA SER A 69 13.88 13.95 -10.72
C SER A 69 15.22 13.55 -10.13
N ASP A 70 16.29 13.88 -10.86
CA ASP A 70 17.66 13.74 -10.39
C ASP A 70 18.07 14.86 -9.42
N ASN A 71 17.28 15.94 -9.27
CA ASN A 71 17.54 17.06 -8.35
C ASN A 71 19.03 17.49 -8.29
N GLY A 72 19.63 17.74 -9.45
CA GLY A 72 21.02 18.20 -9.59
C GLY A 72 22.09 17.10 -9.58
N GLU A 73 21.72 15.84 -9.42
CA GLU A 73 22.62 14.71 -9.78
C GLU A 73 22.80 14.65 -11.31
N PRO A 74 23.84 13.94 -11.81
CA PRO A 74 23.98 13.67 -13.23
C PRO A 74 22.70 13.02 -13.79
N ALA A 75 22.31 13.44 -15.00
CA ALA A 75 21.05 13.02 -15.62
C ALA A 75 20.93 11.49 -15.71
N GLY A 76 19.77 10.98 -15.28
CA GLY A 76 19.43 9.56 -15.29
C GLY A 76 20.11 8.73 -14.21
N THR A 77 20.85 9.33 -13.28
CA THR A 77 21.62 8.56 -12.27
C THR A 77 20.93 8.41 -10.92
N ALA A 78 19.81 9.10 -10.68
CA ALA A 78 19.09 9.07 -9.41
C ALA A 78 17.59 8.86 -9.56
N GLY A 79 16.87 9.79 -10.17
CA GLY A 79 15.42 9.73 -10.33
C GLY A 79 14.96 8.49 -11.10
N VAL A 80 15.62 8.20 -12.23
CA VAL A 80 15.31 7.03 -13.07
C VAL A 80 15.51 5.72 -12.28
N PRO A 81 16.66 5.47 -11.62
CA PRO A 81 16.82 4.30 -10.75
C PRO A 81 15.78 4.16 -9.64
N ILE A 82 15.34 5.26 -9.01
CA ILE A 82 14.27 5.22 -8.00
C ILE A 82 12.96 4.75 -8.66
N LEU A 83 12.60 5.33 -9.81
CA LEU A 83 11.38 4.98 -10.55
C LEU A 83 11.39 3.52 -11.01
N GLU A 84 12.52 3.02 -11.49
CA GLU A 84 12.68 1.63 -11.92
C GLU A 84 12.44 0.65 -10.79
N VAL A 85 12.91 0.95 -9.57
CA VAL A 85 12.63 0.10 -8.39
C VAL A 85 11.12 0.05 -8.12
N LEU A 86 10.43 1.20 -8.13
CA LEU A 86 8.97 1.23 -7.90
C LEU A 86 8.22 0.37 -8.93
N LYS A 87 8.62 0.43 -10.20
CA LYS A 87 8.04 -0.35 -11.30
C LYS A 87 8.36 -1.84 -11.20
N MET A 88 9.59 -2.19 -10.84
CA MET A 88 10.03 -3.58 -10.69
C MET A 88 9.26 -4.28 -9.57
N GLU A 89 9.01 -3.57 -8.46
CA GLU A 89 8.16 -4.02 -7.36
C GLU A 89 6.66 -3.93 -7.68
N GLN A 90 6.30 -3.46 -8.89
CA GLN A 90 4.92 -3.31 -9.38
C GLN A 90 4.02 -2.49 -8.44
N LEU A 91 4.61 -1.49 -7.78
CA LEU A 91 3.91 -0.65 -6.81
C LEU A 91 3.12 0.46 -7.51
N HIS A 92 1.90 0.68 -7.02
CA HIS A 92 1.05 1.79 -7.43
C HIS A 92 0.87 2.79 -6.29
N ASN A 93 0.45 4.02 -6.63
CA ASN A 93 0.13 5.07 -5.67
C ASN A 93 1.20 5.24 -4.59
N VAL A 94 2.43 5.50 -5.04
CA VAL A 94 3.65 5.51 -4.23
C VAL A 94 4.53 6.70 -4.57
N VAL A 95 5.18 7.26 -3.57
CA VAL A 95 6.25 8.26 -3.71
C VAL A 95 7.50 7.79 -2.95
N ALA A 96 8.66 8.03 -3.54
CA ALA A 96 9.96 7.78 -2.95
C ALA A 96 10.85 9.02 -3.10
N VAL A 97 11.57 9.39 -2.04
CA VAL A 97 12.56 10.47 -2.01
C VAL A 97 13.84 9.93 -1.42
N VAL A 98 14.95 10.07 -2.13
CA VAL A 98 16.28 9.71 -1.65
C VAL A 98 17.08 10.98 -1.44
N VAL A 99 17.43 11.22 -0.19
CA VAL A 99 18.28 12.32 0.25
C VAL A 99 19.72 11.87 0.23
N ARG A 100 20.61 12.68 -0.34
CA ARG A 100 22.05 12.40 -0.36
C ARG A 100 22.86 13.48 0.33
N TYR A 101 23.73 13.05 1.24
CA TYR A 101 24.85 13.83 1.76
C TYR A 101 26.15 13.38 1.10
N PHE A 102 26.89 14.30 0.48
CA PHE A 102 28.14 14.00 -0.19
C PHE A 102 29.26 13.73 0.81
N GLY A 103 29.97 12.61 0.63
CA GLY A 103 31.03 12.16 1.55
C GLY A 103 32.46 12.51 1.14
N GLY A 104 32.65 13.38 0.14
CA GLY A 104 33.98 13.74 -0.38
C GLY A 104 34.53 12.80 -1.46
N ILE A 105 33.93 11.62 -1.67
CA ILE A 105 34.39 10.63 -2.67
C ILE A 105 33.34 10.49 -3.78
N LYS A 106 33.76 10.66 -5.03
CA LYS A 106 32.88 10.49 -6.20
C LYS A 106 32.56 8.99 -6.41
N LEU A 107 31.29 8.69 -6.68
CA LEU A 107 30.82 7.32 -6.93
C LEU A 107 30.91 6.92 -8.42
N GLY A 108 30.93 7.89 -9.33
CA GLY A 108 30.74 7.67 -10.77
C GLY A 108 29.29 7.30 -11.11
N THR A 109 28.94 7.32 -12.40
CA THR A 109 27.56 7.10 -12.90
C THR A 109 26.96 5.77 -12.40
N GLY A 110 27.65 4.65 -12.64
CA GLY A 110 27.16 3.33 -12.20
C GLY A 110 27.10 3.17 -10.68
N GLY A 111 27.96 3.88 -9.94
CA GLY A 111 27.93 3.89 -8.48
C GLY A 111 26.71 4.62 -7.93
N LEU A 112 26.31 5.75 -8.54
CA LEU A 112 25.11 6.49 -8.16
C LEU A 112 23.85 5.68 -8.46
N ILE A 113 23.75 5.11 -9.66
CA ILE A 113 22.61 4.28 -10.07
C ILE A 113 22.37 3.17 -9.04
N ARG A 114 23.43 2.42 -8.68
CA ARG A 114 23.33 1.35 -7.67
C ARG A 114 22.97 1.88 -6.28
N ALA A 115 23.49 3.04 -5.88
CA ALA A 115 23.19 3.63 -4.58
C ALA A 115 21.71 4.02 -4.46
N TYR A 116 21.17 4.75 -5.45
CA TYR A 116 19.78 5.18 -5.45
C TYR A 116 18.82 4.00 -5.53
N ASN A 117 19.11 3.04 -6.41
CA ASN A 117 18.32 1.81 -6.54
C ASN A 117 18.28 1.03 -5.21
N SER A 118 19.44 0.62 -4.68
CA SER A 118 19.49 -0.21 -3.47
C SER A 118 18.92 0.50 -2.23
N THR A 119 19.10 1.82 -2.07
CA THR A 119 18.53 2.54 -0.91
C THR A 119 17.02 2.53 -0.97
N THR A 120 16.46 2.72 -2.17
CA THR A 120 15.02 2.69 -2.41
C THR A 120 14.45 1.31 -2.09
N SER A 121 15.08 0.23 -2.58
CA SER A 121 14.66 -1.15 -2.28
C SER A 121 14.67 -1.47 -0.79
N LEU A 122 15.66 -0.97 -0.04
CA LEU A 122 15.71 -1.14 1.42
C LEU A 122 14.52 -0.45 2.11
N ALA A 123 14.16 0.77 1.68
CA ALA A 123 13.03 1.49 2.25
C ALA A 123 11.68 0.81 1.91
N ILE A 124 11.53 0.26 0.70
CA ILE A 124 10.35 -0.55 0.33
C ILE A 124 10.27 -1.82 1.17
N THR A 125 11.40 -2.51 1.37
CA THR A 125 11.46 -3.70 2.24
C THR A 125 11.01 -3.35 3.67
N ALA A 126 11.48 -2.22 4.21
CA ALA A 126 11.08 -1.76 5.55
C ALA A 126 9.60 -1.34 5.64
N ALA A 127 9.03 -0.82 4.55
CA ALA A 127 7.61 -0.50 4.46
C ALA A 127 6.74 -1.77 4.39
N GLY A 128 7.22 -2.80 3.70
CA GLY A 128 6.41 -3.95 3.34
C GLY A 128 5.41 -3.62 2.23
N ILE A 129 4.95 -4.66 1.54
CA ILE A 129 4.02 -4.56 0.42
C ILE A 129 2.69 -5.19 0.84
N CYS A 130 1.59 -4.56 0.41
CA CYS A 130 0.25 -5.08 0.56
C CYS A 130 -0.45 -5.10 -0.80
N GLN A 131 -1.38 -6.03 -0.95
CA GLN A 131 -2.25 -6.10 -2.11
C GLN A 131 -3.58 -5.46 -1.78
N ARG A 132 -4.10 -4.65 -2.71
CA ARG A 132 -5.49 -4.20 -2.66
C ARG A 132 -6.38 -5.23 -3.33
N VAL A 133 -7.34 -5.76 -2.57
CA VAL A 133 -8.30 -6.78 -3.02
C VAL A 133 -9.71 -6.19 -3.01
N LYS A 134 -10.48 -6.45 -4.07
CA LYS A 134 -11.91 -6.12 -4.11
C LYS A 134 -12.67 -6.99 -3.11
N VAL A 135 -13.46 -6.35 -2.26
CA VAL A 135 -14.30 -7.04 -1.28
C VAL A 135 -15.76 -6.64 -1.46
N SER A 136 -16.64 -7.58 -1.19
CA SER A 136 -18.06 -7.29 -1.01
C SER A 136 -18.31 -6.94 0.46
N GLN A 137 -18.97 -5.82 0.69
CA GLN A 137 -19.43 -5.39 2.01
C GLN A 137 -20.78 -6.02 2.31
N PHE A 138 -20.88 -6.77 3.38
CA PHE A 138 -22.11 -7.37 3.88
C PHE A 138 -22.66 -6.53 5.02
N LYS A 139 -23.95 -6.24 4.98
CA LYS A 139 -24.69 -5.66 6.10
C LYS A 139 -25.94 -6.48 6.37
N LEU A 140 -26.03 -6.98 7.60
CA LEU A 140 -27.10 -7.86 8.04
C LEU A 140 -27.89 -7.21 9.16
N LEU A 141 -29.21 -7.38 9.10
CA LEU A 141 -30.12 -7.13 10.21
C LEU A 141 -30.66 -8.48 10.70
N ILE A 142 -30.38 -8.81 11.95
CA ILE A 142 -30.69 -10.11 12.56
C ILE A 142 -31.30 -9.95 13.95
N ASP A 143 -31.96 -10.99 14.43
CA ASP A 143 -32.43 -11.09 15.80
C ASP A 143 -31.28 -11.42 16.76
N TYR A 144 -31.42 -11.06 18.03
CA TYR A 144 -30.43 -11.37 19.08
C TYR A 144 -30.08 -12.86 19.18
N ARG A 145 -31.06 -13.75 18.95
CA ARG A 145 -30.87 -15.21 19.02
C ARG A 145 -29.93 -15.74 17.94
N GLN A 146 -29.78 -14.99 16.83
CA GLN A 146 -28.98 -15.39 15.68
C GLN A 146 -27.52 -14.94 15.80
N LEU A 147 -27.20 -13.99 16.69
CA LEU A 147 -25.88 -13.39 16.78
C LEU A 147 -24.79 -14.43 17.04
N ALA A 148 -24.96 -15.27 18.06
CA ALA A 148 -23.93 -16.24 18.45
C ALA A 148 -23.65 -17.25 17.32
N ILE A 149 -24.71 -17.72 16.65
CA ILE A 149 -24.61 -18.66 15.52
C ILE A 149 -23.88 -18.01 14.35
N LEU A 150 -24.21 -16.76 14.01
CA LEU A 150 -23.55 -16.03 12.92
C LEU A 150 -22.09 -15.72 13.26
N GLN A 151 -21.78 -15.28 14.48
CA GLN A 151 -20.40 -15.00 14.92
C GLN A 151 -19.52 -16.25 14.84
N HIS A 152 -20.03 -17.38 15.33
CA HIS A 152 -19.33 -18.65 15.25
C HIS A 152 -19.06 -19.06 13.79
N PHE A 153 -20.08 -18.97 12.93
CA PHE A 153 -19.93 -19.26 11.51
C PHE A 153 -18.89 -18.36 10.82
N LEU A 154 -18.95 -17.04 11.04
CA LEU A 154 -17.99 -16.10 10.44
C LEU A 154 -16.56 -16.36 10.93
N ALA A 155 -16.39 -16.67 12.23
CA ALA A 155 -15.09 -17.02 12.79
C ALA A 155 -14.51 -18.30 12.16
N GLN A 156 -15.33 -19.33 11.91
CA GLN A 156 -14.90 -20.55 11.20
C GLN A 156 -14.45 -20.27 9.77
N GLN A 157 -15.05 -19.27 9.12
CA GLN A 157 -14.64 -18.79 7.79
C GLN A 157 -13.47 -17.78 7.84
N GLN A 158 -12.90 -17.52 9.02
CA GLN A 158 -11.85 -16.51 9.26
C GLN A 158 -12.26 -15.08 8.87
N ILE A 159 -13.57 -14.80 8.88
CA ILE A 159 -14.12 -13.48 8.55
C ILE A 159 -14.25 -12.67 9.84
N LYS A 160 -13.59 -11.51 9.86
CA LYS A 160 -13.72 -10.56 10.96
C LYS A 160 -14.95 -9.69 10.76
N ILE A 161 -15.66 -9.45 11.86
CA ILE A 161 -16.79 -8.52 11.88
C ILE A 161 -16.23 -7.09 12.02
N ASN A 162 -16.61 -6.21 11.10
CA ASN A 162 -16.15 -4.82 11.08
C ASN A 162 -16.91 -3.97 12.11
N GLN A 163 -18.22 -4.19 12.25
CA GLN A 163 -19.06 -3.45 13.19
C GLN A 163 -20.26 -4.26 13.65
N ILE A 164 -20.66 -4.07 14.90
CA ILE A 164 -21.92 -4.56 15.47
C ILE A 164 -22.64 -3.40 16.15
N THR A 165 -23.92 -3.23 15.87
CA THR A 165 -24.79 -2.23 16.50
C THR A 165 -25.99 -2.92 17.12
N TYR A 166 -26.22 -2.67 18.40
CA TYR A 166 -27.33 -3.22 19.17
C TYR A 166 -28.46 -2.19 19.29
N LYS A 167 -29.64 -2.51 18.77
CA LYS A 167 -30.88 -1.73 18.91
C LYS A 167 -32.04 -2.68 19.16
N GLU A 168 -33.23 -2.40 18.61
CA GLU A 168 -34.36 -3.34 18.56
C GLU A 168 -33.94 -4.67 17.92
N ASN A 169 -33.20 -4.59 16.82
CA ASN A 169 -32.50 -5.70 16.17
C ASN A 169 -30.99 -5.43 16.14
N ILE A 170 -30.21 -6.46 15.82
CA ILE A 170 -28.75 -6.34 15.68
C ILE A 170 -28.42 -6.05 14.23
N THR A 171 -27.68 -4.98 14.00
CA THR A 171 -27.05 -4.70 12.70
C THR A 171 -25.58 -5.08 12.76
N LEU A 172 -25.13 -5.90 11.82
CA LEU A 172 -23.75 -6.37 11.75
C LEU A 172 -23.20 -6.12 10.34
N SER A 173 -21.94 -5.67 10.24
CA SER A 173 -21.24 -5.55 8.96
C SER A 173 -19.92 -6.29 8.95
N PHE A 174 -19.58 -6.88 7.80
CA PHE A 174 -18.30 -7.50 7.54
C PHE A 174 -17.93 -7.43 6.06
N SER A 175 -16.66 -7.61 5.73
CA SER A 175 -16.19 -7.75 4.34
C SER A 175 -15.83 -9.20 4.01
N ALA A 176 -15.98 -9.59 2.75
CA ALA A 176 -15.38 -10.82 2.23
C ALA A 176 -14.89 -10.61 0.79
N PRO A 177 -13.88 -11.37 0.32
CA PRO A 177 -13.47 -11.31 -1.08
C PRO A 177 -14.65 -11.49 -2.04
N VAL A 178 -14.72 -10.69 -3.10
CA VAL A 178 -15.82 -10.75 -4.09
C VAL A 178 -15.99 -12.17 -4.67
N SER A 179 -14.90 -12.92 -4.81
CA SER A 179 -14.91 -14.31 -5.27
C SER A 179 -15.72 -15.25 -4.37
N GLN A 180 -15.77 -14.97 -3.06
CA GLN A 180 -16.48 -15.79 -2.07
C GLN A 180 -17.90 -15.27 -1.76
N ALA A 181 -18.22 -14.05 -2.17
CA ALA A 181 -19.43 -13.35 -1.75
C ALA A 181 -20.73 -14.11 -2.08
N LYS A 182 -20.83 -14.69 -3.28
CA LYS A 182 -22.02 -15.47 -3.70
C LYS A 182 -22.24 -16.71 -2.83
N GLN A 183 -21.16 -17.45 -2.55
CA GLN A 183 -21.23 -18.67 -1.74
C GLN A 183 -21.55 -18.32 -0.28
N LEU A 184 -20.91 -17.29 0.26
CA LEU A 184 -21.12 -16.83 1.62
C LEU A 184 -22.55 -16.33 1.85
N LYS A 185 -23.10 -15.56 0.90
CA LYS A 185 -24.52 -15.16 0.91
C LYS A 185 -25.44 -16.36 1.06
N LYS A 186 -25.25 -17.39 0.22
CA LYS A 186 -26.09 -18.60 0.25
C LYS A 186 -25.96 -19.35 1.58
N ALA A 187 -24.73 -19.49 2.09
CA ALA A 187 -24.47 -20.13 3.36
C ALA A 187 -25.16 -19.42 4.53
N ILE A 188 -25.10 -18.08 4.57
CA ILE A 188 -25.74 -17.30 5.65
C ILE A 188 -27.27 -17.37 5.57
N ILE A 189 -27.86 -17.28 4.37
CA ILE A 189 -29.31 -17.41 4.19
C ILE A 189 -29.79 -18.78 4.71
N ASN A 190 -29.04 -19.85 4.40
CA ASN A 190 -29.36 -21.19 4.88
C ASN A 190 -29.18 -21.30 6.40
N LEU A 191 -28.08 -20.78 6.95
CA LEU A 191 -27.77 -20.81 8.37
C LEU A 191 -28.86 -20.15 9.23
N LEU A 192 -29.41 -19.03 8.74
CA LEU A 192 -30.40 -18.24 9.44
C LEU A 192 -31.84 -18.53 9.00
N ASN A 193 -32.06 -19.57 8.19
CA ASN A 193 -33.37 -19.96 7.65
C ASN A 193 -34.13 -18.78 7.01
N ALA A 194 -33.42 -17.94 6.25
CA ALA A 194 -33.92 -16.72 5.61
C ALA A 194 -34.53 -15.65 6.54
N ARG A 195 -34.39 -15.78 7.87
CA ARG A 195 -34.84 -14.76 8.85
C ARG A 195 -33.77 -13.68 9.02
N LEU A 196 -33.50 -12.94 7.95
CA LEU A 196 -32.59 -11.79 7.99
C LEU A 196 -32.94 -10.77 6.91
N THR A 197 -32.50 -9.53 7.09
CA THR A 197 -32.30 -8.61 5.96
C THR A 197 -30.82 -8.55 5.63
N LEU A 198 -30.45 -8.77 4.37
CA LEU A 198 -29.07 -8.75 3.89
C LEU A 198 -28.94 -7.77 2.72
N THR A 199 -28.03 -6.82 2.85
CA THR A 199 -27.56 -5.99 1.75
C THR A 199 -26.08 -6.28 1.48
N ILE A 200 -25.72 -6.31 0.20
CA ILE A 200 -24.35 -6.51 -0.26
C ILE A 200 -24.00 -5.38 -1.24
N SER A 201 -22.84 -4.76 -1.08
CA SER A 201 -22.27 -3.85 -2.07
C SER A 201 -20.86 -4.30 -2.47
N ASP A 202 -20.53 -4.19 -3.76
CA ASP A 202 -19.25 -4.65 -4.34
C ASP A 202 -18.26 -3.49 -4.56
N ASP A 203 -18.38 -2.42 -3.78
CA ASP A 203 -17.61 -1.18 -3.90
C ASP A 203 -16.43 -1.09 -2.92
N GLY A 204 -16.21 -2.14 -2.12
CA GLY A 204 -15.18 -2.16 -1.10
C GLY A 204 -13.80 -2.61 -1.60
N PHE A 205 -12.76 -2.11 -0.95
CA PHE A 205 -11.40 -2.62 -1.09
C PHE A 205 -10.77 -2.83 0.28
N GLU A 206 -10.01 -3.91 0.42
CA GLU A 206 -9.17 -4.15 1.60
C GLU A 206 -7.71 -4.33 1.21
N LYS A 207 -6.82 -3.95 2.12
CA LYS A 207 -5.38 -4.18 2.01
C LYS A 207 -5.02 -5.43 2.79
N ILE A 208 -4.47 -6.43 2.12
CA ILE A 208 -3.92 -7.64 2.76
C ILE A 208 -2.40 -7.66 2.62
N PRO A 209 -1.65 -8.20 3.60
CA PRO A 209 -0.22 -8.40 3.44
C PRO A 209 0.08 -9.19 2.17
N TYR A 210 1.07 -8.74 1.39
CA TYR A 210 1.52 -9.44 0.19
C TYR A 210 2.90 -10.02 0.46
N GLN A 211 3.05 -11.33 0.31
CA GLN A 211 4.33 -12.01 0.28
C GLN A 211 4.56 -12.49 -1.15
N SER A 212 5.59 -11.97 -1.81
CA SER A 212 5.98 -12.51 -3.11
C SER A 212 6.45 -13.94 -2.89
N GLU A 213 5.83 -14.89 -3.58
CA GLU A 213 6.47 -16.17 -3.86
C GLU A 213 7.76 -15.82 -4.64
N LYS A 214 8.92 -16.06 -4.02
CA LYS A 214 10.23 -15.97 -4.67
C LYS A 214 10.65 -17.36 -5.09
#